data_AF-A0A3R9NSL8-F1
#
_entry.id   AF-A0A3R9NSL8-F1
#
_cell.length_a   1.000
_cell.length_b   1.000
_cell.length_c   1.000
_cell.angle_alpha   90.00
_cell.angle_beta   90.00
_cell.angle_gamma   90.00
#
_symmetry.space_group_name_H-M   'P 1'
#
loop_
_entity.id
_entity.type
_entity.pdbx_description
1 polymer ?
#
loop_
_entity_poly.entity_id
_entity_poly.type
_entity_poly.pdbx_seq_one_letter_code
_entity_poly.pdbx_strand_id
1 'polypeptide(L)'
;MNKLSELNDLWKKAKIRTVDTATEQQVSEFEATHNLIIPHDLRGYFVAVNGTDRLPDNEFYTFCTLEQFQPITKVLDAWKNGIPRHSDVLEKIGSPQNCFVFADYSIYLFAYAIRLYPTESAQNEVYAICGGEYRIIAKSFSEFIDLYLQQADELTFCLIA
;
A
#
# COMPACT_ATOMS: atom_id res chain seq x y z
N MET A 1 7.47 -8.25 19.82
CA MET A 1 8.00 -6.95 19.38
C MET A 1 7.04 -6.37 18.37
N ASN A 2 6.77 -5.05 18.42
CA ASN A 2 5.87 -4.40 17.47
C ASN A 2 6.51 -4.38 16.08
N LYS A 3 5.87 -4.96 15.06
CA LYS A 3 6.39 -5.06 13.69
C LYS A 3 6.69 -3.72 13.05
N LEU A 4 5.92 -2.69 13.39
CA LEU A 4 6.18 -1.32 12.94
C LEU A 4 7.47 -0.74 13.52
N SER A 5 7.86 -1.17 14.74
CA SER A 5 9.17 -0.80 15.30
C SER A 5 10.31 -1.48 14.55
N GLU A 6 10.16 -2.75 14.20
CA GLU A 6 11.13 -3.51 13.42
C GLU A 6 11.33 -2.88 12.03
N LEU A 7 10.22 -2.53 11.35
CA LEU A 7 10.23 -1.81 10.07
C LEU A 7 10.93 -0.45 10.19
N ASN A 8 10.59 0.35 11.21
CA ASN A 8 11.20 1.66 11.43
C ASN A 8 12.71 1.54 11.68
N ASP A 9 13.14 0.55 12.45
CA ASP A 9 14.56 0.30 12.71
C ASP A 9 15.30 -0.16 11.45
N LEU A 10 14.67 -1.00 10.62
CA LEU A 10 15.21 -1.43 9.33
C LEU A 10 15.46 -0.20 8.42
N TRP A 11 14.44 0.63 8.22
CA TRP A 11 14.55 1.80 7.34
C TRP A 11 15.51 2.86 7.87
N LYS A 12 15.53 3.10 9.19
CA LYS A 12 16.52 3.98 9.83
C LYS A 12 17.95 3.48 9.61
N LYS A 13 18.21 2.19 9.78
CA LYS A 13 19.54 1.58 9.52
C LYS A 13 19.95 1.71 8.07
N ALA A 14 19.01 1.52 7.15
CA ALA A 14 19.21 1.68 5.72
C ALA A 14 19.33 3.16 5.27
N LYS A 15 19.12 4.11 6.19
CA LYS A 15 19.09 5.57 5.91
C LYS A 15 18.04 5.95 4.86
N ILE A 16 16.98 5.16 4.75
CA ILE A 16 15.79 5.48 3.98
C ILE A 16 15.07 6.55 4.80
N ARG A 17 15.05 7.77 4.27
CA ARG A 17 14.60 8.98 4.97
C ARG A 17 13.25 8.74 5.66
N THR A 18 13.17 9.07 6.96
CA THR A 18 11.91 9.10 7.69
C THR A 18 11.21 10.44 7.42
N VAL A 19 10.01 10.39 6.86
CA VAL A 19 9.11 11.54 6.74
C VAL A 19 8.56 11.96 8.09
N ASP A 20 7.96 13.14 8.13
CA ASP A 20 7.06 13.49 9.24
C ASP A 20 5.93 12.47 9.29
N THR A 21 5.62 11.95 10.47
CA THR A 21 4.53 11.00 10.65
C THR A 21 3.17 11.69 10.54
N ALA A 22 2.14 10.94 10.14
CA ALA A 22 0.79 11.48 10.12
C ALA A 22 0.29 11.70 11.56
N THR A 23 -0.51 12.75 11.74
CA THR A 23 -1.27 12.97 12.97
C THR A 23 -2.59 12.19 12.91
N GLU A 24 -3.15 11.85 14.07
CA GLU A 24 -4.49 11.26 14.17
C GLU A 24 -5.57 12.15 13.54
N GLN A 25 -5.37 13.47 13.57
CA GLN A 25 -6.26 14.42 12.91
C GLN A 25 -6.25 14.24 11.39
N GLN A 26 -5.06 14.14 10.77
CA GLN A 26 -4.94 13.92 9.33
C GLN A 26 -5.55 12.58 8.90
N VAL A 27 -5.38 11.53 9.72
CA VAL A 27 -6.04 10.23 9.46
C VAL A 27 -7.56 10.39 9.50
N SER A 28 -8.08 11.09 10.52
CA SER A 28 -9.53 11.32 10.66
C SER A 28 -10.10 12.18 9.52
N GLU A 29 -9.34 13.18 9.05
CA GLU A 29 -9.70 14.00 7.89
C GLU A 29 -9.74 13.18 6.60
N PHE A 30 -8.78 12.27 6.41
CA PHE A 30 -8.79 11.33 5.29
C PHE A 30 -10.07 10.46 5.31
N GLU A 31 -10.39 9.87 6.46
CA GLU A 31 -11.56 8.99 6.62
C GLU A 31 -12.86 9.75 6.35
N ALA A 32 -12.98 10.98 6.89
CA ALA A 32 -14.12 11.84 6.66
C ALA A 32 -14.28 12.24 5.18
N THR A 33 -13.17 12.52 4.49
CA THR A 33 -13.16 12.93 3.08
C THR A 33 -13.61 11.80 2.16
N HIS A 34 -13.18 10.57 2.45
CA HIS A 34 -13.46 9.41 1.59
C HIS A 34 -14.67 8.59 2.04
N ASN A 35 -15.20 8.85 3.25
CA ASN A 35 -16.24 8.04 3.89
C ASN A 35 -15.86 6.54 3.98
N LEU A 36 -14.58 6.30 4.29
CA LEU A 36 -13.96 4.98 4.42
C LEU A 36 -13.07 4.98 5.66
N ILE A 37 -12.98 3.85 6.35
CA ILE A 37 -12.20 3.68 7.58
C ILE A 37 -10.82 3.10 7.23
N ILE A 38 -9.77 3.73 7.75
CA ILE A 38 -8.41 3.17 7.73
C ILE A 38 -8.33 2.13 8.85
N PRO A 39 -7.98 0.87 8.55
CA PRO A 39 -7.89 -0.16 9.58
C PRO A 39 -6.80 0.18 10.61
N HIS A 40 -6.99 -0.28 11.84
CA HIS A 40 -6.15 0.10 12.99
C HIS A 40 -4.65 -0.14 12.75
N ASP A 41 -4.29 -1.21 12.04
CA ASP A 41 -2.90 -1.52 11.72
C ASP A 41 -2.28 -0.53 10.73
N LEU A 42 -2.99 -0.18 9.66
CA LEU A 42 -2.55 0.83 8.70
C LEU A 42 -2.54 2.24 9.31
N ARG A 43 -3.49 2.55 10.19
CA ARG A 43 -3.47 3.79 10.99
C ARG A 43 -2.19 3.86 11.82
N GLY A 44 -1.90 2.80 12.57
CA GLY A 44 -0.68 2.71 13.37
C GLY A 44 0.59 2.91 12.53
N TYR A 45 0.61 2.38 11.30
CA TYR A 45 1.70 2.60 10.36
C TYR A 45 1.86 4.07 9.95
N PHE A 46 0.78 4.76 9.58
CA PHE A 46 0.86 6.18 9.20
C PHE A 46 1.29 7.07 10.37
N VAL A 47 0.87 6.76 11.59
CA VAL A 47 1.22 7.56 12.78
C VAL A 47 2.63 7.26 13.29
N ALA A 48 3.16 6.05 13.06
CA ALA A 48 4.47 5.64 13.57
C ALA A 48 5.63 5.74 12.56
N VAL A 49 5.36 5.56 11.25
CA VAL A 49 6.38 5.40 10.20
C VAL A 49 6.10 6.27 8.97
N ASN A 50 4.86 6.23 8.46
CA ASN A 50 4.35 7.05 7.35
C ASN A 50 5.08 6.95 5.99
N GLY A 51 5.64 5.79 5.63
CA GLY A 51 6.22 5.58 4.30
C GLY A 51 7.61 6.17 4.08
N THR A 52 8.02 6.24 2.81
CA THR A 52 9.41 6.49 2.40
C THR A 52 9.60 7.74 1.54
N ASP A 53 8.59 8.62 1.45
CA ASP A 53 8.62 9.86 0.66
C ASP A 53 8.99 9.70 -0.81
N ARG A 54 8.40 8.73 -1.51
CA ARG A 54 8.74 8.44 -2.93
C ARG A 54 10.17 7.95 -3.16
N LEU A 55 10.92 7.64 -2.11
CA LEU A 55 12.23 7.02 -2.23
C LEU A 55 12.07 5.49 -2.12
N PRO A 56 12.63 4.73 -3.08
CA PRO A 56 12.66 3.30 -2.97
C PRO A 56 13.60 2.88 -1.83
N ASP A 57 13.26 1.78 -1.17
CA ASP A 57 14.17 1.06 -0.30
C ASP A 57 15.23 0.27 -1.09
N ASN A 58 16.06 -0.48 -0.38
CA ASN A 58 17.12 -1.30 -0.99
C ASN A 58 16.56 -2.45 -1.85
N GLU A 59 15.29 -2.80 -1.66
CA GLU A 59 14.58 -3.85 -2.39
C GLU A 59 13.62 -3.25 -3.44
N PHE A 60 13.77 -1.96 -3.78
CA PHE A 60 12.96 -1.24 -4.76
C PHE A 60 11.48 -1.02 -4.41
N TYR A 61 11.07 -1.20 -3.15
CA TYR A 61 9.75 -0.80 -2.68
C TYR A 61 9.71 0.68 -2.33
N THR A 62 8.68 1.35 -2.80
CA THR A 62 8.35 2.72 -2.39
C THR A 62 7.04 2.69 -1.64
N PHE A 63 7.03 3.14 -0.39
CA PHE A 63 5.80 3.18 0.41
C PHE A 63 5.24 4.59 0.47
N CYS A 64 3.94 4.71 0.22
CA CYS A 64 3.21 5.96 0.28
C CYS A 64 3.15 6.50 1.72
N THR A 65 3.32 7.82 1.84
CA THR A 65 2.83 8.57 3.00
C THR A 65 1.30 8.65 2.97
N LEU A 66 0.66 9.05 4.08
CA LEU A 66 -0.79 9.29 4.08
C LEU A 66 -1.23 10.31 3.01
N GLU A 67 -0.42 11.32 2.72
CA GLU A 67 -0.68 12.31 1.66
C GLU A 67 -0.65 11.68 0.26
N GLN A 68 0.23 10.68 0.07
CA GLN A 68 0.40 9.95 -1.18
C GLN A 68 -0.57 8.78 -1.35
N PHE A 69 -1.31 8.43 -0.28
CA PHE A 69 -2.27 7.33 -0.25
C PHE A 69 -3.51 7.71 -1.07
N GLN A 70 -3.62 7.16 -2.29
CA GLN A 70 -4.62 7.56 -3.28
C GLN A 70 -5.41 6.36 -3.80
N PRO A 71 -6.67 6.56 -4.25
CA PRO A 71 -7.47 5.48 -4.84
C PRO A 71 -6.78 4.86 -6.06
N ILE A 72 -6.90 3.54 -6.23
CA ILE A 72 -6.33 2.83 -7.39
C ILE A 72 -6.86 3.39 -8.71
N THR A 73 -8.10 3.87 -8.75
CA THR A 73 -8.70 4.47 -9.96
C THR A 73 -7.94 5.70 -10.42
N LYS A 74 -7.44 6.52 -9.50
CA LYS A 74 -6.66 7.72 -9.80
C LYS A 74 -5.22 7.37 -10.16
N VAL A 75 -4.59 6.46 -9.40
CA VAL A 75 -3.20 6.05 -9.64
C VAL A 75 -3.07 5.36 -11.00
N LEU A 76 -3.98 4.43 -11.31
CA LEU A 76 -3.92 3.66 -12.55
C LEU A 76 -4.39 4.44 -13.79
N ASP A 77 -5.29 5.43 -13.65
CA ASP A 77 -5.61 6.34 -14.77
C ASP A 77 -4.39 7.14 -15.23
N ALA A 78 -3.50 7.53 -14.29
CA ALA A 78 -2.25 8.19 -14.63
C ALA A 78 -1.32 7.29 -15.46
N TRP A 79 -1.51 5.96 -15.41
CA TRP A 79 -0.72 4.96 -16.15
C TRP A 79 -1.49 4.30 -17.30
N LYS A 80 -2.67 4.80 -17.68
CA LYS A 80 -3.54 4.13 -18.68
C LYS A 80 -2.89 3.87 -20.04
N ASN A 81 -1.87 4.65 -20.40
CA ASN A 81 -1.11 4.51 -21.64
C ASN A 81 0.22 3.77 -21.43
N GLY A 82 0.51 3.34 -20.21
CA GLY A 82 1.70 2.56 -19.86
C GLY A 82 1.60 1.12 -20.35
N ILE A 83 2.76 0.49 -20.49
CA ILE A 83 2.88 -0.95 -20.73
C ILE A 83 3.62 -1.52 -19.51
N PRO A 84 3.03 -2.49 -18.79
CA PRO A 84 1.74 -3.13 -19.06
C PRO A 84 0.52 -2.26 -18.70
N ARG A 85 -0.66 -2.60 -19.24
CA ARG A 85 -1.90 -1.83 -19.05
C ARG A 85 -2.53 -2.10 -17.68
N HIS A 86 -1.97 -1.48 -16.64
CA HIS A 86 -2.43 -1.71 -15.26
C HIS A 86 -3.90 -1.38 -15.03
N SER A 87 -4.45 -0.41 -15.76
CA SER A 87 -5.84 0.01 -15.65
C SER A 87 -6.86 -1.10 -15.95
N ASP A 88 -6.48 -2.13 -16.71
CA ASP A 88 -7.38 -3.24 -17.05
C ASP A 88 -7.81 -4.04 -15.81
N VAL A 89 -7.05 -3.95 -14.71
CA VAL A 89 -7.40 -4.55 -13.41
C VAL A 89 -8.67 -3.96 -12.79
N LEU A 90 -9.02 -2.71 -13.13
CA LEU A 90 -10.15 -1.98 -12.55
C LEU A 90 -11.49 -2.62 -12.90
N GLU A 91 -11.57 -3.35 -14.02
CA GLU A 91 -12.76 -4.09 -14.43
C GLU A 91 -12.94 -5.40 -13.65
N LYS A 92 -11.87 -5.89 -13.00
CA LYS A 92 -11.84 -7.19 -12.31
C LYS A 92 -11.91 -7.08 -10.79
N ILE A 93 -11.48 -5.96 -10.23
CA ILE A 93 -11.54 -5.70 -8.79
C ILE A 93 -12.95 -5.22 -8.43
N GLY A 94 -13.59 -5.87 -7.45
CA GLY A 94 -14.84 -5.37 -6.89
C GLY A 94 -14.63 -4.06 -6.13
N SER A 95 -15.47 -3.06 -6.39
CA SER A 95 -15.43 -1.73 -5.76
C SER A 95 -14.04 -1.06 -5.79
N PRO A 96 -13.46 -0.81 -6.97
CA PRO A 96 -12.11 -0.26 -7.09
C PRO A 96 -11.96 1.12 -6.45
N GLN A 97 -13.04 1.89 -6.32
CA GLN A 97 -13.06 3.18 -5.62
C GLN A 97 -12.77 3.07 -4.12
N ASN A 98 -12.88 1.87 -3.53
CA ASN A 98 -12.55 1.62 -2.13
C ASN A 98 -11.14 1.07 -1.94
N CYS A 99 -10.37 0.88 -3.02
CA CYS A 99 -9.02 0.33 -2.96
C CYS A 99 -8.01 1.48 -3.12
N PHE A 100 -6.98 1.50 -2.26
CA PHE A 100 -5.99 2.57 -2.22
C PHE A 100 -4.58 2.02 -2.29
N VAL A 101 -3.73 2.64 -3.11
CA VAL A 101 -2.32 2.24 -3.26
C VAL A 101 -1.52 2.74 -2.08
N PHE A 102 -0.85 1.83 -1.37
CA PHE A 102 0.04 2.17 -0.25
C PHE A 102 1.52 1.89 -0.53
N ALA A 103 1.83 1.14 -1.58
CA ALA A 103 3.20 0.93 -2.03
C ALA A 103 3.26 0.60 -3.51
N ASP A 104 4.42 0.83 -4.12
CA ASP A 104 4.79 0.33 -5.43
C ASP A 104 6.17 -0.36 -5.38
N TYR A 105 6.46 -1.19 -6.38
CA TYR A 105 7.74 -1.88 -6.50
C TYR A 105 8.30 -1.74 -7.91
N SER A 106 9.62 -1.49 -7.99
CA SER A 106 10.41 -1.44 -9.23
C SER A 106 9.81 -0.51 -10.29
N ILE A 107 9.67 0.78 -9.96
CA ILE A 107 9.15 1.83 -10.85
C ILE A 107 7.79 1.44 -11.41
N TYR A 108 6.82 1.20 -10.53
CA TYR A 108 5.43 0.88 -10.88
C TYR A 108 5.22 -0.45 -11.62
N LEU A 109 6.21 -1.36 -11.64
CA LEU A 109 6.01 -2.72 -12.15
C LEU A 109 4.93 -3.45 -11.36
N PHE A 110 4.91 -3.27 -10.04
CA PHE A 110 3.81 -3.68 -9.18
C PHE A 110 3.25 -2.48 -8.43
N ALA A 111 1.93 -2.49 -8.24
CA ALA A 111 1.26 -1.65 -7.26
C ALA A 111 0.64 -2.51 -6.17
N TYR A 112 0.81 -2.11 -4.92
CA TYR A 112 0.17 -2.75 -3.77
C TYR A 112 -0.95 -1.85 -3.26
N ALA A 113 -2.15 -2.41 -3.23
CA ALA A 113 -3.33 -1.71 -2.80
C ALA A 113 -4.02 -2.42 -1.65
N ILE A 114 -4.74 -1.68 -0.81
CA ILE A 114 -5.56 -2.23 0.26
C ILE A 114 -7.01 -1.79 0.07
N ARG A 115 -7.96 -2.69 0.29
CA ARG A 115 -9.38 -2.33 0.31
C ARG A 115 -9.77 -1.75 1.66
N LEU A 116 -10.43 -0.60 1.63
CA LEU A 116 -11.05 0.03 2.79
C LEU A 116 -12.57 -0.16 2.76
N TYR A 117 -13.19 0.01 3.93
CA TYR A 117 -14.62 -0.20 4.11
C TYR A 117 -15.26 1.00 4.81
N PRO A 118 -16.54 1.30 4.54
CA PRO A 118 -17.25 2.40 5.21
C PRO A 118 -17.55 2.11 6.69
N THR A 119 -17.37 0.85 7.12
CA THR A 119 -17.48 0.40 8.51
C THR A 119 -16.24 -0.40 8.88
N GLU A 120 -15.98 -0.53 10.18
CA GLU A 120 -14.86 -1.35 10.67
C GLU A 120 -14.99 -2.78 10.15
N SER A 121 -13.87 -3.34 9.69
CA SER A 121 -13.79 -4.68 9.13
C SER A 121 -12.66 -5.44 9.81
N ALA A 122 -12.86 -6.73 10.02
CA ALA A 122 -11.82 -7.63 10.52
C ALA A 122 -10.80 -8.03 9.42
N GLN A 123 -11.10 -7.71 8.16
CA GLN A 123 -10.23 -8.00 7.02
C GLN A 123 -10.22 -6.83 6.03
N ASN A 124 -9.05 -6.54 5.51
CA ASN A 124 -8.79 -5.55 4.49
C ASN A 124 -7.85 -6.19 3.48
N GLU A 125 -8.41 -6.68 2.37
CA GLU A 125 -7.65 -7.41 1.37
C GLU A 125 -6.56 -6.51 0.80
N VAL A 126 -5.34 -7.06 0.76
CA VAL A 126 -4.18 -6.45 0.14
C VAL A 126 -3.94 -7.12 -1.20
N TYR A 127 -3.89 -6.30 -2.24
CA TYR A 127 -3.75 -6.69 -3.63
C TYR A 127 -2.33 -6.41 -4.09
N ALA A 128 -1.69 -7.39 -4.74
CA ALA A 128 -0.56 -7.16 -5.63
C ALA A 128 -1.10 -7.05 -7.06
N ILE A 129 -0.81 -5.94 -7.74
CA ILE A 129 -1.31 -5.62 -9.08
C ILE A 129 -0.11 -5.52 -10.03
N CYS A 130 -0.15 -6.27 -11.14
CA CYS A 130 0.84 -6.17 -12.22
C CYS A 130 0.15 -6.37 -13.57
N GLY A 131 0.30 -5.39 -14.47
CA GLY A 131 -0.53 -5.29 -15.66
C GLY A 131 -2.03 -5.37 -15.33
N GLY A 132 -2.81 -5.99 -16.21
CA GLY A 132 -4.27 -6.08 -16.08
C GLY A 132 -4.77 -7.12 -15.07
N GLU A 133 -3.89 -7.64 -14.19
CA GLU A 133 -4.20 -8.73 -13.27
C GLU A 133 -3.85 -8.37 -11.82
N TYR A 134 -4.43 -9.10 -10.88
CA TYR A 134 -4.13 -8.97 -9.47
C TYR A 134 -4.15 -10.30 -8.72
N ARG A 135 -3.57 -10.29 -7.52
CA ARG A 135 -3.78 -11.33 -6.50
C ARG A 135 -4.01 -10.71 -5.14
N ILE A 136 -4.82 -11.35 -4.32
CA ILE A 136 -4.90 -11.04 -2.89
C ILE A 136 -3.74 -11.77 -2.21
N ILE A 137 -2.83 -11.01 -1.61
CA ILE A 137 -1.59 -11.54 -1.00
C ILE A 137 -1.62 -11.47 0.54
N ALA A 138 -2.49 -10.66 1.11
CA ALA A 138 -2.70 -10.59 2.56
C ALA A 138 -4.14 -10.15 2.89
N LYS A 139 -4.59 -10.40 4.12
CA LYS A 139 -5.92 -10.03 4.64
C LYS A 139 -5.88 -8.82 5.57
N SER A 140 -4.69 -8.29 5.86
CA SER A 140 -4.46 -7.09 6.65
C SER A 140 -3.16 -6.42 6.22
N PHE A 141 -2.98 -5.15 6.61
CA PHE A 141 -1.72 -4.45 6.36
C PHE A 141 -0.58 -5.07 7.18
N SER A 142 -0.85 -5.51 8.41
CA SER A 142 0.15 -6.18 9.25
C SER A 142 0.69 -7.45 8.61
N GLU A 143 -0.18 -8.28 8.03
CA GLU A 143 0.22 -9.50 7.33
C GLU A 143 1.06 -9.19 6.09
N PHE A 144 0.78 -8.10 5.36
CA PHE A 144 1.66 -7.63 4.30
C PHE A 144 3.04 -7.22 4.83
N ILE A 145 3.12 -6.48 5.94
CA ILE A 145 4.40 -6.09 6.55
C ILE A 145 5.19 -7.32 7.00
N ASP A 146 4.52 -8.36 7.49
CA ASP A 146 5.18 -9.63 7.83
C ASP A 146 5.82 -10.29 6.60
N LEU A 147 5.10 -10.34 5.47
CA LEU A 147 5.63 -10.86 4.20
C LEU A 147 6.83 -10.01 3.72
N TYR A 148 6.73 -8.69 3.82
CA TYR A 148 7.78 -7.76 3.41
C TYR A 148 9.06 -7.95 4.26
N LEU A 149 8.93 -8.01 5.58
CA LEU A 149 10.07 -8.22 6.48
C LEU A 149 10.71 -9.60 6.31
N GLN A 150 9.94 -10.60 5.87
CA GLN A 150 10.43 -11.94 5.57
C GLN A 150 11.04 -12.08 4.17
N GLN A 151 10.98 -11.03 3.33
CA GLN A 151 11.35 -11.08 1.91
C GLN A 151 10.63 -12.23 1.18
N ALA A 152 9.34 -12.41 1.49
CA ALA A 152 8.55 -13.50 0.97
C ALA A 152 8.35 -13.37 -0.56
N ASP A 153 8.59 -14.46 -1.29
CA ASP A 153 8.47 -14.50 -2.76
C ASP A 153 7.05 -14.08 -3.20
N GLU A 154 6.03 -14.35 -2.39
CA GLU A 154 4.62 -14.03 -2.65
C GLU A 154 4.37 -12.57 -3.04
N LEU A 155 5.25 -11.63 -2.65
CA LEU A 155 5.14 -10.22 -3.01
C LEU A 155 5.46 -9.95 -4.49
N THR A 156 6.39 -10.70 -5.09
CA THR A 156 6.94 -10.41 -6.44
C THR A 156 6.77 -11.56 -7.43
N PHE A 157 6.50 -12.78 -6.96
CA PHE A 157 6.58 -13.99 -7.78
C PHE A 157 5.39 -14.21 -8.70
N CYS A 158 4.34 -13.40 -8.62
CA CYS A 158 3.10 -13.69 -9.31
C CYS A 158 2.64 -12.51 -10.15
N LEU A 159 2.88 -12.65 -11.46
CA LEU A 159 1.98 -12.36 -12.59
C LEU A 159 2.70 -12.59 -13.94
N ILE A 160 3.94 -13.11 -13.91
CA ILE A 160 4.71 -13.59 -15.06
C ILE A 160 4.56 -15.13 -15.16
N ALA A 161 3.40 -15.60 -15.60
CA ALA A 161 3.22 -17.00 -16.02
C ALA A 161 2.41 -17.05 -17.32
#